data_AF-A0AB74C3U1-F1
#
_entry.id   AF-A0AB74C3U1-F1
#
_cell.length_a   1.000
_cell.length_b   1.000
_cell.length_c   1.000
_cell.angle_alpha   90.00
_cell.angle_beta   90.00
_cell.angle_gamma   90.00
#
_symmetry.space_group_name_H-M   'P 1'
#
loop_
_entity.id
_entity.type
_entity.pdbx_description
1 polymer ?
#
loop_
_entity_poly.entity_id
_entity_poly.type
_entity_poly.pdbx_seq_one_letter_code
_entity_poly.pdbx_strand_id
1 'polypeptide(L)'
;MESRLPTRALKRESDSHEQSSSSKRPHGATMDPLALKDLGENLKMLPVPTDTDDLETTSRKMQDLARVVERGNSLALWTGLKLASHSKRRDLESSARAQMTESEWELYERWKGMQDTRDYGDEHNNQTEQQKPLNIPEFNWDENKAPVPTGANSVRKFTQRAAVMDMIWGHQGATPEHASWLTFNMPAMLPLIKAITKVSNIQKHIQDTDPLAGKLTDMEAAEIETVRRIVAIAEGNRLRELERIRKLAKSICESAAIIKSRAEGLEKLER
;
A
#
# COMPACT_ATOMS: atom_id res chain seq x y z
N MET A 1 59.15 -14.10 29.43
CA MET A 1 59.90 -13.37 28.39
C MET A 1 58.89 -12.67 27.52
N GLU A 2 58.70 -11.39 27.81
CA GLU A 2 57.72 -10.50 27.21
C GLU A 2 58.34 -9.84 25.98
N SER A 3 57.71 -10.00 24.82
CA SER A 3 58.11 -9.30 23.59
C SER A 3 57.27 -8.03 23.43
N ARG A 4 57.88 -6.90 23.75
CA ARG A 4 57.42 -5.54 23.49
C ARG A 4 57.29 -5.30 21.97
N LEU A 5 56.19 -4.65 21.56
CA LEU A 5 56.15 -3.82 20.35
C LEU A 5 55.94 -2.35 20.75
N PRO A 6 56.49 -1.38 20.01
CA PRO A 6 56.66 -0.02 20.48
C PRO A 6 55.58 0.98 20.00
N THR A 7 55.20 1.82 20.96
CA THR A 7 54.86 3.26 20.92
C THR A 7 53.69 3.80 20.08
N ARG A 8 52.76 4.38 20.85
CA ARG A 8 51.66 5.28 20.53
C ARG A 8 52.11 6.75 20.66
N ALA A 9 51.61 7.56 19.72
CA ALA A 9 51.24 8.99 19.79
C ALA A 9 52.29 10.11 19.87
N LEU A 10 52.06 11.12 19.02
CA LEU A 10 51.87 12.56 19.26
C LEU A 10 51.46 13.14 17.86
N LYS A 11 50.51 14.04 17.64
CA LYS A 11 49.81 15.06 18.44
C LYS A 11 48.68 15.63 17.56
N ARG A 12 47.53 15.98 18.15
CA ARG A 12 46.70 17.13 17.72
C ARG A 12 45.66 17.45 18.82
N GLU A 13 46.02 18.44 19.63
CA GLU A 13 45.09 19.32 20.37
C GLU A 13 44.40 20.23 19.34
N SER A 14 43.07 20.19 19.30
CA SER A 14 42.15 21.21 19.86
C SER A 14 41.75 22.22 18.80
N ASP A 15 40.49 22.16 18.37
CA ASP A 15 39.60 23.30 18.49
C ASP A 15 38.12 22.91 18.34
N SER A 16 37.36 23.47 19.26
CA SER A 16 35.91 23.58 19.40
C SER A 16 35.13 23.92 18.13
N HIS A 17 34.06 23.18 17.86
CA HIS A 17 32.67 23.66 18.03
C HIS A 17 31.70 22.61 17.47
N GLU A 18 30.99 21.92 18.36
CA GLU A 18 29.74 21.25 18.00
C GLU A 18 28.71 22.33 17.62
N GLN A 19 28.31 22.35 16.35
CA GLN A 19 27.04 22.93 15.95
C GLN A 19 26.15 21.81 15.43
N SER A 20 25.14 21.51 16.25
CA SER A 20 24.01 20.69 15.91
C SER A 20 23.31 21.25 14.66
N SER A 21 23.52 20.62 13.51
CA SER A 21 22.67 20.83 12.35
C SER A 21 21.35 20.10 12.57
N SER A 22 20.42 20.80 13.22
CA SER A 22 18.99 20.53 13.18
C SER A 22 18.59 20.24 11.72
N SER A 23 18.29 18.97 11.44
CA SER A 23 17.72 18.55 10.17
C SER A 23 16.28 19.06 10.11
N LYS A 24 16.13 20.31 9.64
CA LYS A 24 14.84 20.88 9.29
C LYS A 24 14.28 20.06 8.13
N ARG A 25 13.19 19.35 8.39
CA ARG A 25 12.31 18.81 7.34
C ARG A 25 11.99 19.97 6.37
N PRO A 26 12.13 19.81 5.05
CA PRO A 26 11.67 20.82 4.11
C PRO A 26 10.14 20.79 4.13
N HIS A 27 9.55 21.66 4.95
CA HIS A 27 8.16 22.03 4.84
C HIS A 27 7.99 22.88 3.58
N GLY A 28 7.11 22.42 2.69
CA GLY A 28 6.73 23.12 1.47
C GLY A 28 7.51 22.64 0.25
N ALA A 29 7.05 21.54 -0.36
CA ALA A 29 7.19 21.41 -1.81
C ALA A 29 6.29 22.50 -2.41
N THR A 30 6.80 23.73 -2.54
CA THR A 30 6.17 24.78 -3.32
C THR A 30 6.24 24.32 -4.76
N MET A 31 5.24 23.55 -5.19
CA MET A 31 5.13 23.08 -6.56
C MET A 31 5.00 24.29 -7.46
N ASP A 32 5.97 24.50 -8.34
CA ASP A 32 5.94 25.59 -9.31
C ASP A 32 4.69 25.41 -10.21
N PRO A 33 3.74 26.37 -10.22
CA PRO A 33 2.54 26.29 -11.04
C PRO A 33 2.83 26.17 -12.54
N LEU A 34 3.97 26.69 -13.01
CA LEU A 34 4.40 26.57 -14.40
C LEU A 34 4.93 25.17 -14.69
N ALA A 35 5.68 24.57 -13.77
CA ALA A 35 6.12 23.17 -13.88
C ALA A 35 4.94 22.20 -13.86
N LEU A 36 3.90 22.48 -13.08
CA LEU A 36 2.64 21.71 -13.06
C LEU A 36 1.86 21.80 -14.38
N LYS A 37 1.80 22.99 -14.98
CA LYS A 37 1.19 23.18 -16.31
C LYS A 37 1.98 22.47 -17.41
N ASP A 38 3.30 22.59 -17.39
CA ASP A 38 4.19 21.91 -18.33
C ASP A 38 4.10 20.38 -18.18
N LEU A 39 3.95 19.88 -16.94
CA LEU A 39 3.63 18.48 -16.68
C LEU A 39 2.28 18.10 -17.32
N GLY A 40 1.23 18.88 -17.09
CA GLY A 40 -0.11 18.63 -17.63
C GLY A 40 -0.16 18.63 -19.17
N GLU A 41 0.65 19.47 -19.80
CA GLU A 41 0.72 19.58 -21.27
C GLU A 41 1.62 18.51 -21.92
N ASN A 42 2.66 18.04 -21.22
CA ASN A 42 3.64 17.08 -21.75
C ASN A 42 3.54 15.65 -21.19
N LEU A 43 2.68 15.39 -20.20
CA LEU A 43 2.43 14.03 -19.67
C LEU A 43 1.70 13.17 -20.71
N LYS A 44 2.48 12.61 -21.63
CA LYS A 44 2.02 11.52 -22.49
C LYS A 44 2.02 10.24 -21.66
N MET A 45 0.83 9.78 -21.30
CA MET A 45 0.66 8.48 -20.65
C MET A 45 1.29 7.39 -21.51
N LEU A 46 2.20 6.62 -20.94
CA LEU A 46 2.85 5.54 -21.66
C LEU A 46 1.92 4.33 -21.79
N PRO A 47 1.95 3.65 -22.94
CA PRO A 47 1.22 2.41 -23.12
C PRO A 47 1.85 1.31 -22.26
N VAL A 48 0.98 0.51 -21.64
CA VAL A 48 1.35 -0.64 -20.83
C VAL A 48 1.27 -1.91 -21.69
N PRO A 49 2.14 -2.92 -21.46
CA PRO A 49 1.98 -4.24 -22.07
C PRO A 49 0.59 -4.84 -21.80
N THR A 50 0.01 -5.47 -22.80
CA THR A 50 -1.25 -6.22 -22.70
C THR A 50 -1.01 -7.69 -23.00
N ASP A 51 -1.88 -8.57 -22.50
CA ASP A 51 -1.77 -10.03 -22.65
C ASP A 51 -1.85 -10.53 -24.11
N THR A 52 -2.06 -9.63 -25.07
CA THR A 52 -2.15 -9.92 -26.50
C THR A 52 -0.95 -9.40 -27.29
N ASP A 53 -0.05 -8.64 -26.66
CA ASP A 53 1.12 -8.09 -27.34
C ASP A 53 2.12 -9.19 -27.72
N ASP A 54 2.70 -9.10 -28.91
CA ASP A 54 3.83 -9.94 -29.32
C ASP A 54 5.14 -9.55 -28.61
N LEU A 55 6.22 -10.30 -28.85
CA LEU A 55 7.52 -10.06 -28.23
C LEU A 55 8.09 -8.68 -28.58
N GLU A 56 7.92 -8.23 -29.82
CA GLU A 56 8.49 -6.95 -30.27
C GLU A 56 7.77 -5.78 -29.61
N THR A 57 6.44 -5.82 -29.60
CA THR A 57 5.58 -4.80 -29.00
C THR A 57 5.77 -4.79 -27.49
N THR A 58 5.81 -5.96 -26.84
CA THR A 58 6.09 -6.08 -25.40
C THR A 58 7.47 -5.49 -25.07
N SER A 59 8.51 -5.84 -25.84
CA SER A 59 9.87 -5.33 -25.65
C SER A 59 9.93 -3.81 -25.77
N ARG A 60 9.31 -3.24 -26.81
CA ARG A 60 9.27 -1.79 -27.03
C ARG A 60 8.60 -1.06 -25.87
N LYS A 61 7.42 -1.51 -25.44
CA LYS A 61 6.69 -0.93 -24.30
C LYS A 61 7.51 -1.04 -23.00
N MET A 62 8.16 -2.18 -22.76
CA MET A 62 9.03 -2.37 -21.59
C MET A 62 10.24 -1.44 -21.59
N GLN A 63 10.87 -1.19 -22.75
CA GLN A 63 11.98 -0.24 -22.88
C GLN A 63 11.53 1.19 -22.59
N ASP A 64 10.36 1.60 -23.09
CA ASP A 64 9.82 2.93 -22.82
C ASP A 64 9.53 3.13 -21.32
N LEU A 65 8.96 2.12 -20.66
CA LEU A 65 8.72 2.13 -19.21
C LEU A 65 10.04 2.13 -18.42
N ALA A 66 11.05 1.37 -18.84
CA ALA A 66 12.36 1.36 -18.18
C ALA A 66 13.03 2.76 -18.20
N ARG A 67 12.91 3.49 -19.32
CA ARG A 67 13.43 4.87 -19.42
C ARG A 67 12.76 5.83 -18.43
N VAL A 68 11.50 5.60 -18.06
CA VAL A 68 10.81 6.41 -17.04
C VAL A 68 11.41 6.14 -15.66
N VAL A 69 11.65 4.87 -15.33
CA VAL A 69 12.29 4.47 -14.06
C VAL A 69 13.71 4.99 -13.96
N GLU A 70 14.51 4.91 -15.04
CA GLU A 70 15.88 5.43 -15.09
C GLU A 70 15.96 6.94 -14.80
N ARG A 71 14.91 7.68 -15.18
CA ARG A 71 14.79 9.12 -14.88
C ARG A 71 14.30 9.40 -13.45
N GLY A 72 14.08 8.37 -12.64
CA GLY A 72 13.59 8.49 -11.26
C GLY A 72 12.09 8.79 -11.15
N ASN A 73 11.32 8.56 -12.22
CA ASN A 73 9.88 8.84 -12.23
C ASN A 73 9.04 7.63 -11.83
N SER A 74 7.86 7.88 -11.26
CA SER A 74 6.87 6.85 -10.91
C SER A 74 6.15 6.30 -12.14
N LEU A 75 6.21 4.98 -12.35
CA LEU A 75 5.45 4.30 -13.39
C LEU A 75 3.94 4.39 -13.18
N ALA A 76 3.47 4.34 -11.93
CA ALA A 76 2.06 4.49 -11.61
C ALA A 76 1.50 5.82 -12.14
N LEU A 77 2.23 6.93 -11.95
CA LEU A 77 1.82 8.23 -12.49
C LEU A 77 1.91 8.26 -14.02
N TRP A 78 3.01 7.80 -14.60
CA TRP A 78 3.24 7.86 -16.04
C TRP A 78 2.39 6.89 -16.87
N THR A 79 1.80 5.88 -16.23
CA THR A 79 0.80 4.99 -16.84
C THR A 79 -0.65 5.39 -16.51
N GLY A 80 -0.83 6.49 -15.78
CA GLY A 80 -2.15 7.04 -15.43
C GLY A 80 -2.91 6.24 -14.39
N LEU A 81 -2.22 5.54 -13.50
CA LEU A 81 -2.78 4.69 -12.43
C LEU A 81 -3.72 3.59 -12.95
N LYS A 82 -3.66 3.27 -14.26
CA LYS A 82 -4.54 2.28 -14.90
C LYS A 82 -4.38 0.88 -14.32
N LEU A 83 -3.17 0.56 -13.85
CA LEU A 83 -2.82 -0.72 -13.26
C LEU A 83 -2.83 -0.72 -11.73
N ALA A 84 -2.72 0.46 -11.11
CA ALA A 84 -2.79 0.60 -9.68
C ALA A 84 -4.25 0.43 -9.26
N SER A 85 -4.52 -0.64 -8.55
CA SER A 85 -5.82 -0.84 -7.96
C SER A 85 -5.87 0.14 -6.78
N HIS A 86 -6.70 1.19 -6.88
CA HIS A 86 -7.15 1.98 -5.73
C HIS A 86 -7.91 1.12 -4.70
N SER A 87 -7.92 -0.20 -4.91
CA SER A 87 -8.71 -1.18 -4.24
C SER A 87 -8.19 -1.44 -2.85
N LYS A 88 -6.89 -1.53 -2.52
CA LYS A 88 -6.50 -1.99 -1.16
C LYS A 88 -7.15 -1.22 0.01
N ARG A 89 -7.27 0.12 -0.08
CA ARG A 89 -7.97 0.93 0.93
C ARG A 89 -9.49 0.89 0.79
N ARG A 90 -10.02 0.91 -0.45
CA ARG A 90 -11.45 0.69 -0.71
C ARG A 90 -11.92 -0.71 -0.34
N ASP A 91 -11.04 -1.70 -0.40
CA ASP A 91 -11.23 -3.11 -0.12
C ASP A 91 -11.32 -3.28 1.39
N LEU A 92 -10.50 -2.57 2.17
CA LEU A 92 -10.63 -2.49 3.62
C LEU A 92 -12.02 -2.00 4.03
N GLU A 93 -12.44 -0.85 3.52
CA GLU A 93 -13.72 -0.23 3.87
C GLU A 93 -14.92 -1.03 3.35
N SER A 94 -14.82 -1.58 2.14
CA SER A 94 -15.86 -2.46 1.57
C SER A 94 -15.96 -3.77 2.34
N SER A 95 -14.83 -4.37 2.72
CA SER A 95 -14.79 -5.59 3.54
C SER A 95 -15.30 -5.34 4.95
N ALA A 96 -14.98 -4.18 5.51
CA ALA A 96 -15.48 -3.73 6.80
C ALA A 96 -17.01 -3.54 6.75
N ARG A 97 -17.51 -2.83 5.73
CA ARG A 97 -18.95 -2.62 5.51
C ARG A 97 -19.71 -3.95 5.38
N ALA A 98 -19.16 -4.93 4.67
CA ALA A 98 -19.77 -6.25 4.54
C ALA A 98 -19.92 -7.01 5.87
N GLN A 99 -19.09 -6.69 6.88
CA GLN A 99 -19.12 -7.31 8.20
C GLN A 99 -19.86 -6.48 9.26
N MET A 100 -20.34 -5.29 8.92
CA MET A 100 -20.96 -4.34 9.85
C MET A 100 -22.47 -4.27 9.69
N THR A 101 -23.15 -3.87 10.76
CA THR A 101 -24.55 -3.41 10.65
C THR A 101 -24.58 -1.98 10.09
N GLU A 102 -25.72 -1.59 9.52
CA GLU A 102 -25.91 -0.23 8.98
C GLU A 102 -25.61 0.86 10.03
N SER A 103 -26.10 0.67 11.25
CA SER A 103 -25.81 1.55 12.39
C SER A 103 -24.33 1.62 12.80
N GLU A 104 -23.58 0.53 12.65
CA GLU A 104 -22.13 0.52 12.92
C GLU A 104 -21.38 1.31 11.85
N TRP A 105 -21.79 1.17 10.59
CA TRP A 105 -21.20 1.87 9.45
C TRP A 105 -21.46 3.37 9.49
N GLU A 106 -22.71 3.79 9.71
CA GLU A 106 -23.08 5.20 9.81
C GLU A 106 -22.29 5.94 10.90
N LEU A 107 -22.14 5.32 12.08
CA LEU A 107 -21.37 5.89 13.18
C LEU A 107 -19.87 5.98 12.86
N TYR A 108 -19.32 4.98 12.16
CA TYR A 108 -17.94 5.00 11.71
C TYR A 108 -17.67 6.11 10.69
N GLU A 109 -18.52 6.28 9.68
CA GLU A 109 -18.38 7.36 8.68
C GLU A 109 -18.45 8.74 9.33
N ARG A 110 -19.38 8.94 10.28
CA ARG A 110 -19.50 10.20 11.02
C ARG A 110 -18.30 10.49 11.94
N TRP A 111 -17.75 9.46 12.58
CA TRP A 111 -16.53 9.58 13.38
C TRP A 111 -15.32 9.92 12.50
N LYS A 112 -15.17 9.23 11.37
CA LYS A 112 -14.09 9.48 10.40
C LYS A 112 -14.16 10.90 9.83
N GLY A 113 -15.34 11.36 9.42
CA GLY A 113 -15.53 12.72 8.92
C GLY A 113 -15.17 13.81 9.95
N MET A 114 -15.41 13.56 11.25
CA MET A 114 -14.92 14.45 12.32
C MET A 114 -13.40 14.43 12.44
N GLN A 115 -12.78 13.26 12.33
CA GLN A 115 -11.33 13.13 12.44
C GLN A 115 -10.62 13.86 11.28
N ASP A 116 -11.15 13.73 10.06
CA ASP A 116 -10.61 14.40 8.87
C ASP A 116 -10.74 15.93 8.95
N THR A 117 -11.83 16.45 9.54
CA THR A 117 -12.02 17.90 9.80
C THR A 117 -11.20 18.44 10.97
N ARG A 118 -10.67 17.58 11.85
CA ARG A 118 -9.68 17.99 12.88
C ARG A 118 -8.26 18.13 12.33
N ASP A 119 -7.95 17.45 11.22
CA ASP A 119 -6.62 17.40 10.62
C ASP A 119 -6.43 18.45 9.51
N TYR A 120 -7.51 18.81 8.79
CA TYR A 120 -7.54 19.92 7.84
C TYR A 120 -8.33 21.09 8.40
N GLY A 121 -7.66 22.22 8.60
CA GLY A 121 -8.25 23.45 9.13
C GLY A 121 -9.56 23.84 8.43
N ASP A 122 -10.56 24.11 9.26
CA ASP A 122 -11.94 24.52 8.99
C ASP A 122 -12.08 25.59 7.90
N GLU A 123 -12.54 25.23 6.69
CA GLU A 123 -13.23 26.15 5.79
C GLU A 123 -14.34 25.43 4.99
N HIS A 124 -15.55 25.99 5.09
CA HIS A 124 -16.81 25.67 4.38
C HIS A 124 -17.83 24.72 5.05
N ASN A 125 -18.57 25.33 5.99
CA ASN A 125 -19.84 24.86 6.52
C ASN A 125 -20.96 24.91 5.46
N ASN A 126 -21.40 23.74 5.00
CA ASN A 126 -22.76 23.51 4.50
C ASN A 126 -23.11 22.03 4.71
N GLN A 127 -23.44 21.66 5.96
CA GLN A 127 -23.72 20.28 6.33
C GLN A 127 -25.23 20.06 6.56
N THR A 128 -25.82 19.17 5.75
CA THR A 128 -27.16 18.61 5.92
C THR A 128 -27.24 17.81 7.24
N GLU A 129 -28.42 17.61 7.83
CA GLU A 129 -28.60 16.94 9.15
C GLU A 129 -27.90 15.56 9.30
N GLN A 130 -27.63 14.87 8.19
CA GLN A 130 -26.90 13.60 8.12
C GLN A 130 -25.37 13.73 8.29
N GLN A 131 -24.82 14.95 8.17
CA GLN A 131 -23.40 15.25 8.31
C GLN A 131 -23.05 15.91 9.66
N LYS A 132 -23.99 15.95 10.61
CA LYS A 132 -23.70 16.52 11.94
C LYS A 132 -22.56 15.74 12.61
N PRO A 133 -21.46 16.40 13.02
CA PRO A 133 -20.33 15.74 13.65
C PRO A 133 -20.80 14.91 14.84
N LEU A 134 -20.26 13.70 14.96
CA LEU A 134 -20.65 12.79 16.04
C LEU A 134 -20.33 13.46 17.38
N ASN A 135 -21.32 13.68 18.25
CA ASN A 135 -20.99 14.17 19.59
C ASN A 135 -20.44 12.99 20.41
N ILE A 136 -19.12 12.92 20.58
CA ILE A 136 -18.47 11.94 21.44
C ILE A 136 -18.62 12.43 22.88
N PRO A 137 -19.37 11.73 23.74
CA PRO A 137 -19.55 12.18 25.12
C PRO A 137 -18.21 12.16 25.86
N GLU A 138 -18.04 13.08 26.82
CA GLU A 138 -16.87 13.08 27.68
C GLU A 138 -16.78 11.78 28.50
N PHE A 139 -15.55 11.32 28.74
CA PHE A 139 -15.27 10.10 29.49
C PHE A 139 -14.32 10.41 30.65
N ASN A 140 -14.75 10.10 31.88
CA ASN A 140 -13.94 10.27 33.07
C ASN A 140 -13.05 9.03 33.28
N TRP A 141 -11.77 9.12 32.96
CA TRP A 141 -10.81 8.02 33.06
C TRP A 141 -10.47 7.60 34.50
N ASP A 142 -10.71 8.46 35.49
CA ASP A 142 -10.42 8.11 36.89
C ASP A 142 -11.56 7.27 37.48
N GLU A 143 -12.81 7.68 37.22
CA GLU A 143 -14.01 7.13 37.85
C GLU A 143 -14.68 6.02 37.03
N ASN A 144 -14.61 6.05 35.70
CA ASN A 144 -15.37 5.14 34.84
C ASN A 144 -14.67 3.80 34.66
N LYS A 145 -14.61 2.99 35.72
CA LYS A 145 -14.02 1.64 35.73
C LYS A 145 -15.02 0.63 36.28
N ALA A 146 -15.07 -0.55 35.69
CA ALA A 146 -15.88 -1.66 36.15
C ALA A 146 -15.10 -2.97 36.06
N PRO A 147 -15.39 -3.95 36.93
CA PRO A 147 -14.73 -5.25 36.88
C PRO A 147 -14.96 -5.92 35.52
N VAL A 148 -13.91 -6.54 35.00
CA VAL A 148 -13.97 -7.28 33.73
C VAL A 148 -14.48 -8.69 33.99
N PRO A 149 -15.47 -9.19 33.23
CA PRO A 149 -15.90 -10.58 33.34
C PRO A 149 -14.73 -11.57 33.17
N THR A 150 -14.63 -12.58 34.04
CA THR A 150 -13.45 -13.46 34.24
C THR A 150 -13.19 -14.51 33.14
N GLY A 151 -13.84 -14.41 31.98
CA GLY A 151 -13.60 -15.31 30.86
C GLY A 151 -12.42 -14.86 29.98
N ALA A 152 -11.57 -15.78 29.51
CA ALA A 152 -10.44 -15.47 28.62
C ALA A 152 -10.88 -14.71 27.34
N ASN A 153 -12.04 -15.08 26.77
CA ASN A 153 -12.65 -14.39 25.64
C ASN A 153 -13.14 -12.98 26.00
N SER A 154 -13.64 -12.79 27.22
CA SER A 154 -14.07 -11.49 27.73
C SER A 154 -12.88 -10.56 27.89
N VAL A 155 -11.80 -11.02 28.53
CA VAL A 155 -10.56 -10.24 28.71
C VAL A 155 -10.05 -9.75 27.35
N ARG A 156 -9.86 -10.65 26.37
CA ARG A 156 -9.40 -10.28 25.03
C ARG A 156 -10.29 -9.22 24.38
N LYS A 157 -11.62 -9.39 24.48
CA LYS A 157 -12.61 -8.47 23.91
C LYS A 157 -12.55 -7.09 24.56
N PHE A 158 -12.46 -7.01 25.88
CA PHE A 158 -12.39 -5.73 26.60
C PHE A 158 -11.04 -5.03 26.42
N THR A 159 -9.94 -5.77 26.29
CA THR A 159 -8.64 -5.20 25.88
C THR A 159 -8.70 -4.57 24.50
N GLN A 160 -9.29 -5.26 23.51
CA GLN A 160 -9.47 -4.70 22.17
C GLN A 160 -10.32 -3.43 22.19
N ARG A 161 -11.43 -3.45 22.93
CA ARG A 161 -12.29 -2.27 23.08
C ARG A 161 -11.57 -1.10 23.75
N ALA A 162 -10.75 -1.36 24.76
CA ALA A 162 -9.98 -0.33 25.43
C ALA A 162 -9.01 0.36 24.45
N ALA A 163 -8.28 -0.41 23.63
CA ALA A 163 -7.43 0.15 22.58
C ALA A 163 -8.23 0.99 21.55
N VAL A 164 -9.49 0.63 21.28
CA VAL A 164 -10.38 1.45 20.44
C VAL A 164 -10.83 2.73 21.14
N MET A 165 -11.02 2.71 22.46
CA MET A 165 -11.37 3.91 23.22
C MET A 165 -10.24 4.94 23.18
N ASP A 166 -8.98 4.51 23.26
CA ASP A 166 -7.82 5.38 23.07
C ASP A 166 -7.91 6.13 21.73
N MET A 167 -8.28 5.43 20.64
CA MET A 167 -8.45 6.05 19.31
C MET A 167 -9.63 7.02 19.22
N ILE A 168 -10.77 6.70 19.82
CA ILE A 168 -11.98 7.54 19.74
C ILE A 168 -11.79 8.84 20.53
N TRP A 169 -11.23 8.75 21.74
CA TRP A 169 -11.09 9.88 22.65
C TRP A 169 -9.72 10.58 22.56
N GLY A 170 -8.78 10.05 21.76
CA GLY A 170 -7.39 10.55 21.73
C GLY A 170 -6.68 10.40 23.09
N HIS A 171 -7.08 9.38 23.85
CA HIS A 171 -6.48 9.05 25.14
C HIS A 171 -5.39 7.99 24.96
N GLN A 172 -4.48 7.89 25.93
CA GLN A 172 -3.45 6.85 25.95
C GLN A 172 -3.50 6.14 27.30
N GLY A 173 -3.78 4.84 27.28
CA GLY A 173 -3.76 4.02 28.49
C GLY A 173 -5.13 3.53 28.94
N ALA A 174 -6.13 3.50 28.06
CA ALA A 174 -7.39 2.85 28.34
C ALA A 174 -7.17 1.38 28.74
N THR A 175 -7.60 1.05 29.96
CA THR A 175 -7.61 -0.32 30.48
C THR A 175 -8.91 -1.07 30.12
N PRO A 176 -8.90 -2.42 30.16
CA PRO A 176 -10.11 -3.24 29.98
C PRO A 176 -11.27 -2.90 30.92
N GLU A 177 -10.98 -2.33 32.09
CA GLU A 177 -11.99 -1.91 33.08
C GLU A 177 -12.81 -0.72 32.60
N HIS A 178 -12.19 0.24 31.90
CA HIS A 178 -12.89 1.35 31.25
C HIS A 178 -13.82 0.85 30.16
N ALA A 179 -13.35 -0.10 29.35
CA ALA A 179 -14.17 -0.73 28.32
C ALA A 179 -15.32 -1.54 28.90
N SER A 180 -15.12 -2.16 30.07
CA SER A 180 -16.18 -2.84 30.81
C SER A 180 -17.25 -1.84 31.24
N TRP A 181 -16.85 -0.74 31.89
CA TRP A 181 -17.77 0.30 32.34
C TRP A 181 -18.57 0.91 31.18
N LEU A 182 -17.89 1.27 30.09
CA LEU A 182 -18.52 1.86 28.90
C LEU A 182 -19.59 0.94 28.33
N THR A 183 -19.34 -0.37 28.32
CA THR A 183 -20.27 -1.34 27.74
C THR A 183 -21.64 -1.35 28.42
N PHE A 184 -21.69 -1.06 29.72
CA PHE A 184 -22.95 -1.05 30.47
C PHE A 184 -23.55 0.36 30.61
N ASN A 185 -22.70 1.40 30.66
CA ASN A 185 -23.15 2.76 30.95
C ASN A 185 -23.31 3.64 29.69
N MET A 186 -22.69 3.30 28.57
CA MET A 186 -22.76 4.06 27.31
C MET A 186 -23.08 3.14 26.11
N PRO A 187 -24.25 2.48 26.10
CA PRO A 187 -24.61 1.53 25.05
C PRO A 187 -24.67 2.19 23.66
N ALA A 188 -24.94 3.49 23.58
CA ALA A 188 -24.94 4.25 22.32
C ALA A 188 -23.57 4.29 21.62
N MET A 189 -22.46 4.18 22.37
CA MET A 189 -21.10 4.18 21.81
C MET A 189 -20.62 2.78 21.38
N LEU A 190 -21.33 1.73 21.79
CA LEU A 190 -20.94 0.36 21.50
C LEU A 190 -20.89 0.02 19.99
N PRO A 191 -21.83 0.47 19.15
CA PRO A 191 -21.75 0.20 17.72
C PRO A 191 -20.50 0.84 17.09
N LEU A 192 -20.14 2.07 17.46
CA LEU A 192 -18.93 2.71 16.98
C LEU A 192 -17.67 1.92 17.38
N ILE A 193 -17.58 1.52 18.64
CA ILE A 193 -16.44 0.72 19.12
C ILE A 193 -16.34 -0.60 18.36
N LYS A 194 -17.48 -1.27 18.12
CA LYS A 194 -17.50 -2.51 17.31
C LYS A 194 -17.05 -2.26 15.89
N ALA A 195 -17.50 -1.16 15.26
CA ALA A 195 -17.12 -0.79 13.91
C ALA A 195 -15.60 -0.60 13.80
N ILE A 196 -15.01 0.27 14.63
CA ILE A 196 -13.56 0.53 14.62
C ILE A 196 -12.78 -0.74 14.96
N THR A 197 -13.28 -1.58 15.87
CA THR A 197 -12.65 -2.89 16.18
C THR A 197 -12.61 -3.79 14.94
N LYS A 198 -13.69 -3.86 14.16
CA LYS A 198 -13.76 -4.66 12.92
C LYS A 198 -12.78 -4.13 11.88
N VAL A 199 -12.76 -2.81 11.62
CA VAL A 199 -11.78 -2.19 10.70
C VAL A 199 -10.35 -2.52 11.13
N SER A 200 -10.05 -2.34 12.42
CA SER A 200 -8.72 -2.61 12.98
C SER A 200 -8.31 -4.07 12.83
N ASN A 201 -9.24 -5.02 13.00
CA ASN A 201 -8.96 -6.44 12.84
C ASN A 201 -8.72 -6.81 11.37
N ILE A 202 -9.50 -6.26 10.43
CA ILE A 202 -9.28 -6.47 9.00
C ILE A 202 -7.93 -5.88 8.60
N GLN A 203 -7.60 -4.66 9.07
CA GLN A 203 -6.31 -4.03 8.82
C GLN A 203 -5.15 -4.88 9.34
N LYS A 204 -5.24 -5.40 10.57
CA LYS A 204 -4.25 -6.34 11.12
C LYS A 204 -4.11 -7.58 10.26
N HIS A 205 -5.21 -8.20 9.85
CA HIS A 205 -5.17 -9.36 8.98
C HIS A 205 -4.50 -9.05 7.62
N ILE A 206 -4.76 -7.88 7.04
CA ILE A 206 -4.08 -7.45 5.80
C ILE A 206 -2.59 -7.22 6.06
N GLN A 207 -2.21 -6.60 7.18
CA GLN A 207 -0.80 -6.41 7.56
C GLN A 207 -0.06 -7.74 7.79
N ASP A 208 -0.74 -8.72 8.39
CA ASP A 208 -0.17 -10.05 8.60
C ASP A 208 0.01 -10.81 7.28
N THR A 209 -0.90 -10.59 6.31
CA THR A 209 -0.85 -11.24 4.98
C THR A 209 0.09 -10.53 4.01
N ASP A 210 0.19 -9.20 4.07
CA ASP A 210 1.05 -8.34 3.27
C ASP A 210 1.87 -7.43 4.21
N PRO A 211 3.13 -7.79 4.54
CA PRO A 211 3.97 -7.07 5.51
C PRO A 211 4.25 -5.60 5.16
N LEU A 212 3.95 -5.19 3.93
CA LEU A 212 4.07 -3.82 3.42
C LEU A 212 2.77 -3.02 3.53
N ALA A 213 1.63 -3.66 3.84
CA ALA A 213 0.35 -2.99 3.96
C ALA A 213 0.36 -1.99 5.13
N GLY A 214 -0.04 -0.75 4.87
CA GLY A 214 -0.08 0.34 5.86
C GLY A 214 1.27 0.96 6.23
N LYS A 215 2.39 0.49 5.67
CA LYS A 215 3.72 1.16 5.78
C LYS A 215 4.03 2.05 4.59
N LEU A 216 3.41 1.75 3.46
CA LEU A 216 3.55 2.49 2.21
C LEU A 216 2.44 3.53 2.12
N THR A 217 2.78 4.70 1.59
CA THR A 217 1.80 5.68 1.13
C THR A 217 0.95 5.08 0.00
N ASP A 218 -0.26 5.62 -0.21
CA ASP A 218 -1.15 5.17 -1.28
C ASP A 218 -0.46 5.22 -2.67
N MET A 219 0.43 6.21 -2.87
CA MET A 219 1.22 6.35 -4.09
C MET A 219 2.31 5.27 -4.24
N GLU A 220 3.05 4.96 -3.18
CA GLU A 220 4.06 3.90 -3.22
C GLU A 220 3.42 2.52 -3.41
N ALA A 221 2.26 2.29 -2.80
CA ALA A 221 1.49 1.07 -3.01
C ALA A 221 1.03 0.94 -4.48
N ALA A 222 0.56 2.04 -5.07
CA ALA A 222 0.19 2.12 -6.48
C ALA A 222 1.38 1.87 -7.41
N GLU A 223 2.56 2.41 -7.10
CA GLU A 223 3.81 2.18 -7.83
C GLU A 223 4.18 0.69 -7.84
N ILE A 224 4.26 0.08 -6.66
CA ILE A 224 4.66 -1.32 -6.52
C ILE A 224 3.68 -2.24 -7.24
N GLU A 225 2.37 -1.99 -7.12
CA GLU A 225 1.38 -2.78 -7.83
C GLU A 225 1.52 -2.64 -9.35
N THR A 226 1.69 -1.42 -9.83
CA THR A 226 1.87 -1.14 -11.26
C THR A 226 3.09 -1.86 -11.82
N VAL A 227 4.23 -1.78 -11.13
CA VAL A 227 5.47 -2.50 -11.48
C VAL A 227 5.21 -4.00 -11.54
N ARG A 228 4.60 -4.58 -10.50
CA ARG A 228 4.32 -6.03 -10.43
C ARG A 228 3.44 -6.50 -11.59
N ARG A 229 2.39 -5.74 -11.92
CA ARG A 229 1.50 -6.08 -13.03
C ARG A 229 2.20 -5.97 -14.39
N ILE A 230 2.96 -4.90 -14.63
CA ILE A 230 3.74 -4.73 -15.87
C ILE A 230 4.66 -5.93 -16.09
N VAL A 231 5.43 -6.30 -15.06
CA VAL A 231 6.38 -7.41 -15.14
C VAL A 231 5.67 -8.73 -15.36
N ALA A 232 4.56 -8.99 -14.65
CA ALA A 232 3.79 -10.22 -14.80
C ALA A 232 3.25 -10.40 -16.22
N ILE A 233 2.67 -9.34 -16.81
CA ILE A 233 2.16 -9.38 -18.19
C ILE A 233 3.31 -9.59 -19.19
N ALA A 234 4.41 -8.86 -19.03
CA ALA A 234 5.56 -8.96 -19.92
C ALA A 234 6.18 -10.37 -19.91
N GLU A 235 6.36 -10.98 -18.74
CA GLU A 235 6.84 -12.35 -18.61
C GLU A 235 5.84 -13.37 -19.19
N GLY A 236 4.53 -13.16 -18.98
CA GLY A 236 3.48 -13.97 -19.58
C GLY A 236 3.54 -13.97 -21.11
N ASN A 237 3.66 -12.78 -21.71
CA ASN A 237 3.83 -12.62 -23.16
C ASN A 237 5.10 -13.31 -23.65
N ARG A 238 6.22 -13.12 -22.95
CA ARG A 238 7.50 -13.74 -23.29
C ARG A 238 7.40 -15.26 -23.33
N LEU A 239 6.80 -15.87 -22.31
CA LEU A 239 6.61 -17.32 -22.23
C LEU A 239 5.71 -17.84 -23.35
N ARG A 240 4.57 -17.16 -23.60
CA ARG A 240 3.62 -17.55 -24.65
C ARG A 240 4.26 -17.54 -26.04
N GLU A 241 4.97 -16.46 -26.39
CA GLU A 241 5.57 -16.32 -27.71
C GLU A 241 6.78 -17.23 -27.91
N LEU A 242 7.61 -17.44 -26.88
CA LEU A 242 8.69 -18.44 -26.97
C LEU A 242 8.13 -19.85 -27.22
N GLU A 243 7.01 -20.19 -26.60
CA GLU A 243 6.34 -21.48 -26.85
C GLU A 243 5.80 -21.57 -28.28
N ARG A 244 5.23 -20.49 -28.81
CA ARG A 244 4.82 -20.40 -30.22
C ARG A 244 6.00 -20.61 -31.17
N ILE A 245 7.13 -19.95 -30.91
CA ILE A 245 8.37 -20.09 -31.70
C ILE A 245 8.86 -21.54 -31.68
N ARG A 246 8.88 -22.21 -30.52
CA ARG A 246 9.30 -23.62 -30.42
C ARG A 246 8.43 -24.54 -31.26
N LYS A 247 7.10 -24.36 -31.23
CA LYS A 247 6.16 -25.14 -32.04
C LYS A 247 6.41 -24.97 -33.54
N LEU A 248 6.60 -23.73 -33.99
CA LEU A 248 6.91 -23.43 -35.39
C LEU A 248 8.27 -24.03 -35.80
N ALA A 249 9.30 -23.87 -34.98
CA ALA A 249 10.62 -24.44 -35.24
C ALA A 249 10.57 -25.97 -35.38
N LYS A 250 9.81 -26.65 -34.52
CA LYS A 250 9.59 -28.10 -34.62
C LYS A 250 8.92 -28.49 -35.95
N SER A 251 7.83 -27.80 -36.31
CA SER A 251 7.11 -28.04 -37.56
C SER A 251 7.98 -27.79 -38.80
N ILE A 252 8.85 -26.78 -38.77
CA ILE A 252 9.82 -26.52 -39.85
C ILE A 252 10.83 -27.67 -39.95
N CYS A 253 11.39 -28.13 -38.83
CA CYS A 253 12.34 -29.25 -38.82
C CYS A 253 11.72 -30.54 -39.38
N GLU A 254 10.49 -30.86 -38.97
CA GLU A 254 9.74 -32.01 -39.48
C GLU A 254 9.51 -31.90 -41.00
N SER A 255 9.06 -30.73 -41.47
CA SER A 255 8.83 -30.48 -42.90
C SER A 255 10.13 -30.56 -43.71
N ALA A 256 11.22 -30.00 -43.19
CA ALA A 256 12.53 -30.03 -43.83
C ALA A 256 13.09 -31.46 -43.92
N ALA A 257 12.86 -32.31 -42.90
CA ALA A 257 13.29 -33.71 -42.93
C ALA A 257 12.60 -34.50 -44.05
N ILE A 258 11.31 -34.26 -44.28
CA ILE A 258 10.56 -34.88 -45.38
C ILE A 258 11.14 -34.46 -46.74
N ILE A 259 11.41 -33.16 -46.91
CA ILE A 259 11.99 -32.63 -48.16
C ILE A 259 13.39 -33.22 -48.41
N LYS A 260 14.24 -33.29 -47.38
CA LYS A 260 15.58 -33.89 -47.47
C LYS A 260 15.51 -35.36 -47.85
N SER A 261 14.64 -36.13 -47.20
CA SER A 261 14.43 -37.55 -47.51
C SER A 261 14.02 -37.76 -48.98
N ARG A 262 13.17 -36.87 -49.52
CA ARG A 262 12.80 -36.91 -50.94
C ARG A 262 13.99 -36.62 -51.86
N ALA A 263 14.80 -35.62 -51.53
CA ALA A 263 16.00 -35.29 -52.32
C ALA A 263 16.99 -36.46 -52.33
N GLU A 264 17.32 -37.03 -51.17
CA GLU A 264 18.21 -38.19 -51.04
C GLU A 264 17.70 -39.42 -51.82
N GLY A 265 16.38 -39.63 -51.84
CA GLY A 265 15.77 -40.70 -52.62
C GLY A 265 15.94 -40.53 -54.13
N LEU A 266 15.90 -39.29 -54.64
CA LEU A 266 16.13 -38.99 -56.05
C LEU A 266 17.61 -39.11 -56.42
N GLU A 267 18.52 -38.62 -55.59
CA GLU A 267 19.97 -38.74 -55.82
C GLU A 267 20.44 -40.20 -55.90
N LYS A 268 19.79 -41.12 -55.17
CA LYS A 268 20.07 -42.56 -55.24
C LYS A 268 19.57 -43.22 -56.52
N LEU A 269 18.62 -42.62 -57.24
CA LEU A 269 18.10 -43.14 -58.51
C LEU A 269 18.94 -42.69 -59.72
N GLU A 270 19.69 -41.60 -59.58
CA GLU A 270 20.63 -41.10 -60.61
C GLU A 270 22.00 -41.80 -60.61
N ARG A 271 22.32 -42.58 -59.56
CA ARG A 271 23.56 -43.38 -59.47
C ARG A 271 23.31 -44.83 -59.85
#